data_AF-A0A9D6QLG8-F1
#
_entry.id   AF-A0A9D6QLG8-F1
#
_cell.length_a   1.000
_cell.length_b   1.000
_cell.length_c   1.000
_cell.angle_alpha   90.00
_cell.angle_beta   90.00
_cell.angle_gamma   90.00
#
_symmetry.space_group_name_H-M   'P 1'
#
loop_
_entity.id
_entity.type
_entity.pdbx_description
1 polymer ?
#
loop_
_entity_poly.entity_id
_entity_poly.type
_entity_poly.pdbx_seq_one_letter_code
_entity_poly.pdbx_strand_id
1 'polypeptide(L)'
;MAKARRKRHTYTDTQRTTILAAARKDGLTALQVQKKFGVQPVTYYSWRKKGGLVARRGRPAGGVRPSGDLTQQVRDEVRAKVRQIIPGIVRTEVSGYLSALFGNGRGRTRRV
;
A
#
# COMPACT_ATOMS: atom_id res chain seq x y z
N MET A 1 51.16 25.90 1.84
CA MET A 1 51.04 24.43 2.04
C MET A 1 49.93 23.89 1.15
N ALA A 2 50.25 23.14 0.09
CA ALA A 2 49.23 22.57 -0.80
C ALA A 2 48.60 21.33 -0.15
N LYS A 3 47.28 21.37 0.08
CA LYS A 3 46.52 20.28 0.70
C LYS A 3 46.40 19.12 -0.30
N ALA A 4 46.88 17.93 0.08
CA ALA A 4 46.81 16.75 -0.77
C ALA A 4 45.34 16.47 -1.17
N ARG A 5 45.11 16.30 -2.49
CA ARG A 5 43.79 15.99 -3.04
C ARG A 5 43.42 14.54 -2.70
N ARG A 6 42.24 14.33 -2.12
CA ARG A 6 41.73 12.98 -1.84
C ARG A 6 41.48 12.21 -3.14
N LYS A 7 41.81 10.91 -3.17
CA LYS A 7 41.46 10.02 -4.27
C LYS A 7 39.93 10.01 -4.43
N ARG A 8 39.46 10.23 -5.67
CA ARG A 8 38.03 10.21 -5.98
C ARG A 8 37.58 8.75 -6.08
N HIS A 9 36.60 8.38 -5.27
CA HIS A 9 35.94 7.08 -5.38
C HIS A 9 34.74 7.19 -6.32
N THR A 10 34.68 6.31 -7.30
CA THR A 10 33.52 6.16 -8.19
C THR A 10 32.78 4.90 -7.78
N TYR A 11 31.49 5.04 -7.51
CA TYR A 11 30.61 3.90 -7.26
C TYR A 11 29.88 3.54 -8.56
N THR A 12 29.89 2.26 -8.91
CA THR A 12 29.11 1.77 -10.05
C THR A 12 27.62 1.86 -9.77
N ASP A 13 26.80 1.86 -10.81
CA ASP A 13 25.34 1.88 -10.63
C ASP A 13 24.83 0.61 -9.94
N THR A 14 25.47 -0.54 -10.19
CA THR A 14 25.17 -1.81 -9.51
C THR A 14 25.49 -1.75 -8.01
N GLN A 15 26.61 -1.14 -7.62
CA GLN A 15 26.95 -0.94 -6.21
C GLN A 15 25.95 0.00 -5.53
N ARG A 16 25.56 1.09 -6.23
CA ARG A 16 24.58 2.04 -5.72
C ARG A 16 23.24 1.37 -5.47
N THR A 17 22.72 0.59 -6.41
CA THR A 17 21.41 -0.08 -6.27
C THR A 17 21.42 -1.10 -5.15
N THR A 18 22.47 -1.92 -5.03
CA THR A 18 22.62 -2.90 -3.95
C THR A 18 22.64 -2.23 -2.57
N ILE A 19 23.39 -1.15 -2.40
CA ILE A 19 23.47 -0.41 -1.12
C ILE A 19 22.12 0.23 -0.79
N LEU A 20 21.44 0.83 -1.77
CA LEU A 20 20.11 1.40 -1.55
C LEU A 20 19.05 0.34 -1.22
N ALA A 21 19.11 -0.83 -1.85
CA ALA A 21 18.20 -1.94 -1.57
C ALA A 21 18.43 -2.49 -0.15
N ALA A 22 19.69 -2.70 0.24
CA ALA A 22 20.04 -3.14 1.59
C ALA A 22 19.63 -2.11 2.65
N ALA A 23 19.89 -0.82 2.41
CA ALA A 23 19.50 0.24 3.34
C ALA A 23 17.97 0.35 3.51
N ARG A 24 17.19 0.08 2.46
CA ARG A 24 15.73 0.06 2.53
C ARG A 24 15.21 -1.16 3.30
N LYS A 25 15.77 -2.34 3.03
CA LYS A 25 15.37 -3.60 3.68
C LYS A 25 15.62 -3.54 5.19
N ASP A 26 16.78 -3.03 5.58
CA ASP A 26 17.24 -3.00 6.98
C ASP A 26 16.84 -1.71 7.71
N GLY A 27 16.15 -0.77 7.05
CA GLY A 27 15.76 0.52 7.65
C GLY A 27 16.94 1.41 8.07
N LEU A 28 18.07 1.33 7.37
CA LEU A 28 19.31 1.99 7.81
C LEU A 28 19.30 3.50 7.60
N THR A 29 19.77 4.20 8.62
CA THR A 29 20.08 5.64 8.58
C THR A 29 21.37 5.90 7.81
N ALA A 30 21.58 7.15 7.37
CA ALA A 30 22.77 7.53 6.61
C ALA A 30 24.08 7.27 7.37
N LEU A 31 24.09 7.43 8.70
CA LEU A 31 25.25 7.14 9.56
C LEU A 31 25.53 5.63 9.64
N GLN A 32 24.48 4.80 9.68
CA GLN A 32 24.64 3.36 9.65
C GLN A 32 25.11 2.86 8.28
N VAL A 33 24.62 3.47 7.19
CA VAL A 33 25.10 3.19 5.82
C VAL A 33 26.58 3.56 5.68
N GLN A 34 27.01 4.66 6.29
CA GLN A 34 28.43 5.02 6.34
C GLN A 34 29.26 3.98 7.09
N LYS A 35 28.81 3.54 8.27
CA LYS A 35 29.51 2.51 9.05
C LYS A 35 29.57 1.15 8.34
N LYS A 36 28.48 0.74 7.68
CA LYS A 36 28.34 -0.59 7.06
C LYS A 36 28.94 -0.67 5.66
N PHE A 37 28.85 0.39 4.87
CA PHE A 37 29.24 0.40 3.45
C PHE A 37 30.31 1.45 3.10
N GLY A 38 30.79 2.23 4.06
CA GLY A 38 31.81 3.27 3.84
C GLY A 38 31.32 4.46 3.00
N VAL A 39 30.04 4.53 2.68
CA VAL A 39 29.47 5.59 1.85
C VAL A 39 29.26 6.84 2.69
N GLN A 40 29.79 7.97 2.23
CA GLN A 40 29.57 9.25 2.91
C GLN A 40 28.07 9.59 2.96
N PRO A 41 27.57 10.12 4.09
CA PRO A 41 26.15 10.43 4.24
C PRO A 41 25.61 11.32 3.12
N VAL A 42 26.37 12.34 2.70
CA VAL A 42 26.02 13.25 1.60
C VAL A 42 25.84 12.50 0.28
N THR A 43 26.73 11.55 -0.01
CA THR A 43 26.65 10.70 -1.20
C THR A 43 25.39 9.83 -1.15
N TYR A 44 25.10 9.22 0.01
CA TYR A 44 23.88 8.44 0.22
C TYR A 44 22.61 9.28 0.02
N TYR A 45 22.55 10.49 0.61
CA TYR A 45 21.44 11.41 0.39
C TYR A 45 21.26 11.77 -1.09
N SER A 46 22.35 12.00 -1.82
CA SER A 46 22.29 12.32 -3.26
C SER A 46 21.69 11.17 -4.08
N TRP A 47 22.06 9.92 -3.76
CA TRP A 47 21.54 8.72 -4.42
C TRP A 47 20.08 8.48 -4.06
N ARG A 48 19.73 8.64 -2.79
CA ARG A 48 18.35 8.54 -2.28
C ARG A 48 17.45 9.57 -2.96
N LYS A 49 17.91 10.82 -3.10
CA LYS A 49 17.20 11.91 -3.80
C LYS A 49 17.01 11.61 -5.29
N LYS A 50 18.04 11.10 -5.98
CA LYS A 50 17.93 10.68 -7.39
C LYS A 50 17.00 9.49 -7.60
N GLY A 51 16.94 8.57 -6.63
CA GLY A 51 16.05 7.40 -6.64
C GLY A 51 14.58 7.69 -6.29
N GLY A 52 14.14 8.95 -6.38
CA GLY A 52 12.72 9.33 -6.27
C GLY A 52 12.17 9.54 -4.86
N LEU A 53 12.98 9.45 -3.80
CA LEU A 53 12.50 9.58 -2.41
C LEU A 53 12.24 11.03 -1.96
N VAL A 54 12.55 12.01 -2.78
CA VAL A 54 12.11 13.39 -2.59
C VAL A 54 11.25 13.73 -3.80
N ALA A 55 9.94 13.75 -3.61
CA ALA A 55 9.01 14.27 -4.61
C ALA A 55 9.55 15.64 -5.07
N ARG A 56 9.85 15.77 -6.36
CA ARG A 56 10.12 17.08 -6.94
C ARG A 56 8.84 17.89 -6.73
N ARG A 57 8.91 18.94 -5.92
CA ARG A 57 7.81 19.90 -5.75
C ARG A 57 7.41 20.36 -7.16
N GLY A 58 6.23 19.93 -7.63
CA GLY A 58 5.69 20.29 -8.95
C GLY A 58 5.78 19.26 -10.08
N ARG A 59 6.23 18.01 -9.89
CA ARG A 59 6.10 16.96 -10.93
C ARG A 59 5.44 15.72 -10.34
N PRO A 60 4.30 15.23 -10.86
CA PRO A 60 3.79 13.93 -10.45
C PRO A 60 4.80 12.90 -10.91
N ALA A 61 5.52 12.33 -9.94
CA ALA A 61 6.41 11.20 -10.18
C ALA A 61 5.52 10.00 -10.49
N GLY A 62 5.28 9.75 -11.78
CA GLY A 62 4.87 8.43 -12.23
C GLY A 62 5.94 7.44 -11.76
N GLY A 63 5.58 6.54 -10.83
CA GLY A 63 6.48 5.50 -10.35
C GLY A 63 6.82 5.53 -8.86
N VAL A 64 5.86 5.83 -8.00
CA VAL A 64 5.71 5.08 -6.74
C VAL A 64 4.24 4.70 -6.70
N ARG A 65 3.92 3.41 -6.56
CA ARG A 65 2.59 2.97 -6.10
C ARG A 65 2.65 2.88 -4.58
N PRO A 66 2.27 3.91 -3.80
CA PRO A 66 1.87 3.71 -2.42
C PRO A 66 0.35 3.93 -2.32
N SER A 67 -0.32 3.17 -1.47
CA SER A 67 -1.76 3.28 -1.12
C SER A 67 -2.83 2.82 -2.11
N GLY A 68 -2.58 2.79 -3.42
CA GLY A 68 -3.57 2.23 -4.37
C GLY A 68 -3.83 0.75 -4.17
N ASP A 69 -2.83 -0.01 -3.73
CA ASP A 69 -2.91 -1.48 -3.61
C ASP A 69 -3.73 -1.92 -2.39
N LEU A 70 -3.50 -1.31 -1.23
CA LEU A 70 -4.24 -1.64 0.00
C LEU A 70 -5.71 -1.24 -0.10
N THR A 71 -6.01 -0.06 -0.64
CA THR A 71 -7.38 0.39 -0.84
C THR A 71 -8.14 -0.47 -1.85
N GLN A 72 -7.46 -0.96 -2.90
CA GLN A 72 -8.06 -1.92 -3.83
C GLN A 72 -8.25 -3.29 -3.19
N GLN A 73 -7.27 -3.79 -2.44
CA GLN A 73 -7.37 -5.05 -1.70
C GLN A 73 -8.55 -5.05 -0.71
N VAL A 74 -8.72 -3.97 0.04
CA VAL A 74 -9.86 -3.79 0.96
C VAL A 74 -11.18 -3.75 0.19
N ARG A 75 -11.25 -3.05 -0.96
CA ARG A 75 -12.46 -3.02 -1.80
C ARG A 75 -12.81 -4.38 -2.38
N ASP A 76 -11.82 -5.15 -2.81
CA ASP A 76 -12.01 -6.48 -3.37
C ASP A 76 -12.49 -7.47 -2.30
N GLU A 77 -11.92 -7.40 -1.10
CA GLU A 77 -12.37 -8.22 0.03
C GLU A 77 -13.80 -7.88 0.47
N VAL A 78 -14.13 -6.58 0.58
CA VAL A 78 -15.49 -6.13 0.89
C VAL A 78 -16.47 -6.60 -0.18
N ARG A 79 -16.11 -6.47 -1.47
CA ARG A 79 -16.95 -6.94 -2.59
C ARG A 79 -17.18 -8.46 -2.53
N ALA A 80 -16.17 -9.24 -2.17
CA ALA A 80 -16.30 -10.69 -2.02
C ALA A 80 -17.27 -11.07 -0.89
N LYS A 81 -17.16 -10.43 0.28
CA LYS A 81 -18.08 -10.66 1.42
C LYS A 81 -19.51 -10.25 1.08
N VAL A 82 -19.69 -9.10 0.43
CA VAL A 82 -21.01 -8.62 -0.02
C VAL A 82 -21.67 -9.63 -0.96
N ARG A 83 -20.93 -10.20 -1.92
CA ARG A 83 -21.46 -11.23 -2.84
C ARG A 83 -21.91 -12.51 -2.14
N GLN A 84 -21.26 -12.89 -1.03
CA GLN A 84 -21.65 -14.06 -0.25
C GLN A 84 -22.93 -13.82 0.56
N ILE A 85 -23.10 -12.61 1.11
CA ILE A 85 -24.19 -12.29 2.04
C ILE A 85 -25.49 -11.91 1.31
N ILE A 86 -25.40 -11.17 0.20
CA ILE A 86 -26.56 -10.65 -0.54
C ILE A 86 -27.62 -11.74 -0.86
N PRO A 87 -27.27 -12.93 -1.38
CA PRO A 87 -28.28 -13.93 -1.74
C PRO A 87 -29.09 -14.46 -0.56
N GLY A 88 -28.54 -14.42 0.66
CA GLY A 88 -29.25 -14.80 1.88
C GLY A 88 -30.23 -13.71 2.32
N ILE A 89 -29.76 -12.46 2.36
CA ILE A 89 -30.59 -11.29 2.71
C ILE A 89 -31.77 -11.16 1.74
N VAL A 90 -31.51 -11.24 0.43
CA VAL A 90 -32.57 -11.13 -0.59
C VAL A 90 -33.61 -12.24 -0.42
N ARG A 91 -33.21 -13.47 -0.10
CA ARG A 91 -34.15 -14.56 0.19
C ARG A 91 -35.00 -14.26 1.42
N THR A 92 -34.41 -13.78 2.51
CA THR A 92 -35.12 -13.44 3.73
C THR A 92 -36.13 -12.31 3.50
N GLU A 93 -35.73 -11.23 2.83
CA GLU A 93 -36.61 -10.11 2.50
C GLU A 93 -37.75 -10.56 1.58
N VAL A 94 -37.44 -11.28 0.50
CA VAL A 94 -38.46 -11.79 -0.44
C VAL A 94 -39.42 -12.75 0.27
N SER A 95 -38.94 -13.68 1.10
CA SER A 95 -39.80 -14.56 1.89
C SER A 95 -40.68 -13.77 2.87
N GLY A 96 -40.16 -12.73 3.53
CA GLY A 96 -40.92 -11.85 4.40
C GLY A 96 -42.03 -11.11 3.64
N TYR A 97 -41.70 -10.54 2.48
CA TYR A 97 -42.68 -9.90 1.59
C TYR A 97 -43.75 -10.88 1.11
N LEU A 98 -43.37 -12.09 0.68
CA LEU A 98 -44.30 -13.12 0.26
C LEU A 98 -45.20 -13.59 1.42
N SER A 99 -44.64 -13.77 2.62
CA SER A 99 -45.43 -14.10 3.82
C SER A 99 -46.38 -12.98 4.23
N ALA A 100 -46.00 -11.71 4.09
CA ALA A 100 -46.88 -10.58 4.35
C ALA A 100 -48.00 -10.46 3.29
N LEU A 101 -47.68 -10.69 2.01
CA LEU A 101 -48.65 -10.63 0.91
C LEU A 101 -49.64 -11.80 0.94
N PHE A 102 -49.16 -13.01 1.25
CA PHE A 102 -49.93 -14.25 1.10
C PHE A 102 -50.32 -14.92 2.44
N GLY A 103 -49.78 -14.45 3.58
CA GLY A 103 -50.03 -15.02 4.91
C GLY A 103 -51.30 -14.54 5.62
N ASN A 104 -51.96 -13.49 5.11
CA ASN A 104 -53.15 -12.91 5.75
C ASN A 104 -54.48 -13.65 5.45
N GLY A 105 -54.42 -14.90 5.00
CA GLY A 105 -55.59 -15.65 4.49
C GLY A 105 -56.23 -16.67 5.43
N ARG A 106 -55.77 -16.86 6.68
CA ARG A 106 -56.38 -17.87 7.58
C ARG A 106 -56.48 -17.38 9.02
N GLY A 107 -57.68 -16.94 9.40
CA GLY A 107 -58.04 -16.81 10.82
C GLY A 107 -59.07 -15.74 11.15
N ARG A 108 -60.25 -15.75 10.51
CA ARG A 108 -61.40 -15.02 11.09
C ARG A 108 -62.74 -15.70 10.82
N THR A 109 -63.04 -16.71 11.61
CA THR A 109 -64.40 -17.16 11.96
C THR A 109 -64.38 -17.55 13.44
N ARG A 110 -64.51 -16.54 14.30
CA ARG A 110 -65.70 -16.21 15.12
C ARG A 110 -66.06 -17.30 16.13
N ARG A 111 -65.66 -17.05 17.39
CA ARG A 111 -66.24 -17.69 18.58
C ARG A 111 -67.77 -17.58 18.52
N VAL A 112 -68.44 -18.70 18.74
CA VAL A 112 -69.83 -18.80 19.21
C VAL A 112 -69.77 -19.55 20.53
#